data_AF-A0A3A6Q3P4-F1
#
_entry.id   AF-A0A3A6Q3P4-F1
#
_cell.length_a   1.000
_cell.length_b   1.000
_cell.length_c   1.000
_cell.angle_alpha   90.00
_cell.angle_beta   90.00
_cell.angle_gamma   90.00
#
_symmetry.space_group_name_H-M   'P 1'
#
loop_
_entity.id
_entity.type
_entity.pdbx_description
1 polymer ?
#
loop_
_entity_poly.entity_id
_entity_poly.type
_entity_poly.pdbx_seq_one_letter_code
_entity_poly.pdbx_strand_id
1 'polypeptide(L)'
;MEYRNYWEDLDLSSQGFSVEEFLQEEQQDEQERLEQELERIEDLLKERREIHSETVEELESKLDWYIERLEDLYHGFGGVQEDKKRELKSTIDEFYSELRRERRDQWRDRIELEMELREVEQSLEEVRDEESLWELIDSL
;
A
#
# COMPACT_ATOMS: atom_id res chain seq x y z
N MET A 1 -19.98 19.05 -34.58
CA MET A 1 -20.48 17.90 -33.80
C MET A 1 -21.49 18.45 -32.83
N GLU A 2 -22.76 18.20 -33.14
CA GLU A 2 -23.95 18.73 -32.49
C GLU A 2 -24.37 17.78 -31.36
N TYR A 3 -23.63 17.75 -30.25
CA TYR A 3 -24.05 16.99 -29.06
C TYR A 3 -24.79 17.86 -28.03
N ARG A 4 -24.71 19.19 -28.17
CA ARG A 4 -25.37 20.14 -27.26
C ARG A 4 -26.90 20.20 -27.45
N ASN A 5 -27.36 19.98 -28.68
CA ASN A 5 -28.77 20.16 -29.05
C ASN A 5 -29.66 18.92 -28.80
N TYR A 6 -29.08 17.77 -28.42
CA TYR A 6 -29.88 16.58 -28.11
C TYR A 6 -30.49 16.61 -26.71
N TRP A 7 -29.95 17.45 -25.81
CA TRP A 7 -30.42 17.57 -24.43
C TRP A 7 -31.50 18.66 -24.27
N GLU A 8 -31.50 19.70 -25.11
CA GLU A 8 -32.50 20.78 -25.08
C GLU A 8 -33.92 20.33 -25.49
N ASP A 9 -34.05 19.27 -26.29
CA ASP A 9 -35.35 18.74 -26.76
C ASP A 9 -35.93 17.65 -25.83
N LEU A 10 -35.17 17.18 -24.84
CA LEU A 10 -35.58 16.22 -23.84
C LEU A 10 -35.95 16.99 -22.57
N ASP A 11 -37.23 17.37 -22.43
CA ASP A 11 -37.79 17.96 -21.21
C ASP A 11 -37.84 16.92 -20.06
N LEU A 12 -36.65 16.48 -19.62
CA LEU A 12 -36.44 15.57 -18.49
C LEU A 12 -36.84 16.23 -17.16
N SER A 13 -36.80 17.57 -17.12
CA SER A 13 -37.36 18.39 -16.04
C SER A 13 -38.85 18.13 -15.81
N SER A 14 -39.65 17.91 -16.86
CA SER A 14 -41.08 17.56 -16.72
C SER A 14 -41.36 16.20 -16.10
N GLN A 15 -40.35 15.32 -16.04
CA GLN A 15 -40.42 13.98 -15.44
C GLN A 15 -39.83 13.94 -14.03
N GLY A 16 -39.37 15.09 -13.50
CA GLY A 16 -38.74 15.18 -12.18
C GLY A 16 -37.30 14.65 -12.13
N PHE A 17 -36.64 14.51 -13.28
CA PHE A 17 -35.24 14.11 -13.37
C PHE A 17 -34.38 15.36 -13.62
N SER A 18 -33.56 15.71 -12.63
CA SER A 18 -32.55 16.77 -12.73
C SER A 18 -31.21 16.13 -13.07
N VAL A 19 -30.63 16.51 -14.22
CA VAL A 19 -29.32 16.01 -14.66
C VAL A 19 -28.24 16.48 -13.69
N GLU A 20 -28.39 17.69 -13.16
CA GLU A 20 -27.53 18.30 -12.17
C GLU A 20 -27.56 17.52 -10.84
N GLU A 21 -28.74 17.15 -10.33
CA GLU A 21 -28.83 16.33 -9.11
C GLU A 21 -28.18 14.95 -9.30
N PHE A 22 -28.36 14.33 -10.48
CA PHE A 22 -27.73 13.06 -10.82
C PHE A 22 -26.20 13.16 -10.90
N LEU A 23 -25.67 14.22 -11.52
CA LEU A 23 -24.22 14.42 -11.61
C LEU A 23 -23.60 14.70 -10.23
N GLN A 24 -24.31 15.43 -9.37
CA GLN A 24 -23.86 15.70 -8.02
C GLN A 24 -23.88 14.43 -7.14
N GLU A 25 -24.90 13.58 -7.28
CA GLU A 25 -24.97 12.27 -6.62
C GLU A 25 -23.83 11.35 -7.07
N GLU A 26 -23.58 11.22 -8.39
CA GLU A 26 -22.46 10.41 -8.89
C GLU A 26 -21.10 10.92 -8.42
N GLN A 27 -20.91 12.24 -8.36
CA GLN A 27 -19.67 12.85 -7.89
C GLN A 27 -19.42 12.59 -6.39
N GLN A 28 -20.47 12.67 -5.57
CA GLN A 28 -20.41 12.28 -4.16
C GLN A 28 -20.09 10.79 -4.01
N ASP A 29 -20.77 9.93 -4.77
CA ASP A 29 -20.51 8.49 -4.77
C ASP A 29 -19.08 8.14 -5.22
N GLU A 30 -18.52 8.88 -6.16
CA GLU A 30 -17.13 8.73 -6.61
C GLU A 30 -16.14 9.17 -5.52
N GLN A 31 -16.38 10.30 -4.87
CA GLN A 31 -15.57 10.76 -3.74
C GLN A 31 -15.59 9.74 -2.59
N GLU A 32 -16.77 9.26 -2.18
CA GLU A 32 -16.88 8.27 -1.11
C GLU A 32 -16.13 6.97 -1.45
N ARG A 33 -16.18 6.53 -2.71
CA ARG A 33 -15.43 5.36 -3.19
C ARG A 33 -13.92 5.57 -3.08
N LEU A 34 -13.42 6.73 -3.50
CA LEU A 34 -12.00 7.05 -3.42
C LEU A 34 -11.52 7.21 -1.97
N GLU A 35 -12.33 7.80 -1.09
CA GLU A 35 -12.02 7.91 0.35
C GLU A 35 -11.93 6.52 1.02
N GLN A 36 -12.84 5.61 0.68
CA GLN A 36 -12.77 4.22 1.15
C GLN A 36 -11.54 3.48 0.62
N GLU A 37 -11.15 3.74 -0.64
CA GLU A 37 -9.96 3.16 -1.22
C GLU A 37 -8.67 3.68 -0.56
N LEU A 38 -8.63 4.98 -0.22
CA LEU A 38 -7.55 5.58 0.55
C LEU A 38 -7.41 4.91 1.93
N GLU A 39 -8.50 4.81 2.69
CA GLU A 39 -8.50 4.16 4.01
C GLU A 39 -8.00 2.71 3.92
N ARG A 40 -8.46 1.98 2.89
CA ARG A 40 -8.01 0.62 2.64
C ARG A 40 -6.49 0.54 2.36
N ILE A 41 -5.94 1.44 1.55
CA ILE A 41 -4.50 1.47 1.24
C ILE A 41 -3.69 1.79 2.51
N GLU A 42 -4.16 2.73 3.34
CA GLU A 42 -3.52 3.07 4.61
C GLU A 42 -3.49 1.88 5.58
N ASP A 43 -4.59 1.14 5.69
CA ASP A 43 -4.67 -0.08 6.50
C ASP A 43 -3.72 -1.17 5.98
N LEU A 44 -3.66 -1.39 4.66
CA LEU A 44 -2.71 -2.32 4.05
C LEU A 44 -1.25 -1.95 4.32
N LEU A 45 -0.93 -0.65 4.27
CA LEU A 45 0.40 -0.13 4.61
C LEU A 45 0.77 -0.36 6.07
N LYS A 46 -0.23 -0.34 6.97
CA LYS A 46 -0.04 -0.61 8.39
C LYS A 46 0.14 -2.10 8.67
N GLU A 47 -0.74 -2.94 8.15
CA GLU A 47 -0.68 -4.39 8.31
C GLU A 47 0.64 -4.96 7.76
N ARG A 48 1.04 -4.54 6.55
CA ARG A 48 2.33 -5.00 5.98
C ARG A 48 3.53 -4.54 6.79
N ARG A 49 3.48 -3.35 7.40
CA ARG A 49 4.56 -2.88 8.30
C ARG A 49 4.68 -3.77 9.53
N GLU A 50 3.55 -4.16 10.11
CA GLU A 50 3.50 -5.06 11.27
C GLU A 50 4.05 -6.45 10.93
N ILE A 51 3.53 -7.09 9.88
CA ILE A 51 4.00 -8.40 9.40
C ILE A 51 5.51 -8.39 9.13
N HIS A 52 6.01 -7.35 8.48
CA HIS A 52 7.44 -7.25 8.19
C HIS A 52 8.27 -7.08 9.47
N SER A 53 7.80 -6.27 10.42
CA SER A 53 8.48 -6.09 11.71
C SER A 53 8.60 -7.43 12.45
N GLU A 54 7.49 -8.17 12.54
CA GLU A 54 7.46 -9.49 13.18
C GLU A 54 8.42 -10.48 12.49
N THR A 55 8.41 -10.49 11.15
CA THR A 55 9.27 -11.38 10.36
C THR A 55 10.76 -11.05 10.56
N VAL A 56 11.12 -9.77 10.56
CA VAL A 56 12.51 -9.33 10.80
C VAL A 56 12.94 -9.68 12.23
N GLU A 57 12.11 -9.40 13.24
CA GLU A 57 12.39 -9.72 14.63
C GLU A 57 12.60 -11.23 14.84
N GLU A 58 11.79 -12.07 14.19
CA GLU A 58 11.95 -13.53 14.24
C GLU A 58 13.27 -13.98 13.61
N LEU A 59 13.62 -13.44 12.43
CA LEU A 59 14.87 -13.77 11.73
C LEU A 59 16.10 -13.30 12.51
N GLU A 60 16.06 -12.10 13.10
CA GLU A 60 17.14 -11.56 13.93
C GLU A 60 17.31 -12.40 15.20
N SER A 61 16.23 -12.78 15.87
CA SER A 61 16.26 -13.66 17.05
C SER A 61 16.87 -15.04 16.74
N LYS A 62 16.54 -15.61 15.57
CA LYS A 62 17.14 -16.87 15.10
C LYS A 62 18.63 -16.69 14.83
N LEU A 63 19.02 -15.60 14.16
CA LEU A 63 20.42 -15.30 13.89
C LEU A 63 21.24 -15.19 15.17
N ASP A 64 20.76 -14.47 16.17
CA ASP A 64 21.42 -14.34 17.47
C ASP A 64 21.65 -15.71 18.09
N TRP A 65 20.63 -16.58 18.10
CA TRP A 65 20.76 -17.96 18.58
C TRP A 65 21.83 -18.76 17.82
N TYR A 66 21.87 -18.67 16.50
CA TYR A 66 22.87 -19.37 15.69
C TYR A 66 24.29 -18.82 15.88
N ILE A 67 24.43 -17.51 16.07
CA ILE A 67 25.70 -16.83 16.34
C ILE A 67 26.25 -17.26 17.70
N GLU A 68 25.43 -17.20 18.76
CA GLU A 68 25.79 -17.68 20.10
C GLU A 68 26.23 -19.15 20.03
N ARG A 69 25.46 -19.96 19.29
CA ARG A 69 25.79 -21.38 19.12
C ARG A 69 27.11 -21.59 18.40
N LEU A 70 27.44 -20.76 17.41
CA LEU A 70 28.71 -20.82 16.70
C LEU A 70 29.86 -20.39 17.61
N GLU A 71 29.68 -19.34 18.42
CA GLU A 71 30.65 -18.88 19.42
C GLU A 71 30.97 -19.97 20.44
N ASP A 72 29.96 -20.66 20.96
CA ASP A 72 30.13 -21.82 21.85
C ASP A 72 31.06 -22.89 21.25
N LEU A 73 30.90 -23.20 19.96
CA LEU A 73 31.76 -24.19 19.28
C LEU A 73 33.19 -23.67 19.08
N TYR A 74 33.42 -22.36 19.00
CA TYR A 74 34.77 -21.80 18.97
C TYR A 74 35.46 -21.87 20.32
N HIS A 75 34.72 -21.70 21.41
CA HIS A 75 35.24 -21.78 22.78
C HIS A 75 35.39 -23.22 23.30
N GLY A 76 34.69 -24.19 22.69
CA GLY A 76 34.80 -25.61 23.01
C GLY A 76 36.14 -26.26 22.63
N PHE A 77 36.72 -27.05 23.53
CA PHE A 77 37.91 -27.87 23.28
C PHE A 77 37.57 -29.08 22.38
N GLY A 78 37.84 -29.01 21.07
CA GLY A 78 37.78 -30.21 20.21
C GLY A 78 37.77 -29.94 18.70
N GLY A 79 38.82 -30.39 18.00
CA GLY A 79 38.96 -30.30 16.53
C GLY A 79 38.01 -31.17 15.70
N VAL A 80 36.96 -31.74 16.29
CA VAL A 80 35.97 -32.62 15.63
C VAL A 80 34.71 -31.85 15.17
N GLN A 81 34.61 -30.56 15.46
CA GLN A 81 33.40 -29.76 15.19
C GLN A 81 33.50 -28.85 13.96
N GLU A 82 34.53 -28.99 13.13
CA GLU A 82 34.76 -28.10 11.98
C GLU A 82 33.62 -28.15 10.96
N ASP A 83 33.06 -29.34 10.70
CA ASP A 83 31.91 -29.49 9.80
C ASP A 83 30.65 -28.82 10.37
N LYS A 84 30.42 -28.91 11.68
CA LYS A 84 29.30 -28.25 12.37
C LYS A 84 29.44 -26.73 12.38
N LYS A 85 30.67 -26.21 12.50
CA LYS A 85 30.96 -24.77 12.35
C LYS A 85 30.67 -24.30 10.92
N ARG A 86 31.04 -25.09 9.92
CA ARG A 86 30.77 -24.77 8.51
C ARG A 86 29.27 -24.75 8.22
N GLU A 87 28.53 -25.72 8.75
CA GLU A 87 27.08 -25.79 8.63
C GLU A 87 26.41 -24.55 9.27
N LEU A 88 26.75 -24.23 10.52
CA LEU A 88 26.21 -23.04 11.20
C LEU A 88 26.53 -21.74 10.47
N LYS A 89 27.75 -21.57 9.94
CA LYS A 89 28.10 -20.40 9.12
C LYS A 89 27.25 -20.32 7.86
N SER A 90 27.05 -21.43 7.16
CA SER A 90 26.19 -21.48 5.98
C SER A 90 24.76 -21.09 6.31
N THR A 91 24.22 -21.58 7.43
CA THR A 91 22.88 -21.23 7.91
C THR A 91 22.78 -19.75 8.29
N ILE A 92 23.78 -19.19 8.97
CA ILE A 92 23.83 -17.75 9.29
C ILE A 92 23.87 -16.90 8.00
N ASP A 93 24.67 -17.30 7.01
CA ASP A 93 24.75 -16.61 5.73
C ASP A 93 23.42 -16.66 4.94
N GLU A 94 22.70 -17.78 5.05
CA GLU A 94 21.34 -17.94 4.51
C GLU A 94 20.37 -16.97 5.18
N PHE A 95 20.32 -16.93 6.52
CA PHE A 95 19.48 -15.97 7.26
C PHE A 95 19.82 -14.51 6.92
N TYR A 96 21.09 -14.13 6.77
CA TYR A 96 21.45 -12.79 6.31
C TYR A 96 20.99 -12.50 4.89
N SER A 97 20.97 -13.53 4.03
CA SER A 97 20.48 -13.39 2.65
C SER A 97 18.96 -13.22 2.62
N GLU A 98 18.25 -13.95 3.47
CA GLU A 98 16.82 -13.82 3.70
C GLU A 98 16.46 -12.43 4.24
N LEU A 99 17.12 -11.95 5.29
CA LEU A 99 16.91 -10.59 5.80
C LEU A 99 17.12 -9.51 4.74
N ARG A 100 18.15 -9.66 3.89
CA ARG A 100 18.38 -8.72 2.79
C ARG A 100 17.30 -8.78 1.72
N ARG A 101 16.73 -9.97 1.46
CA ARG A 101 15.59 -10.13 0.55
C ARG A 101 14.35 -9.47 1.14
N GLU A 102 14.05 -9.78 2.39
CA GLU A 102 12.89 -9.27 3.11
C GLU A 102 12.90 -7.73 3.13
N ARG A 103 14.03 -7.10 3.45
CA ARG A 103 14.17 -5.62 3.39
C ARG A 103 13.95 -5.03 2.00
N ARG A 104 14.37 -5.74 0.93
CA ARG A 104 14.15 -5.27 -0.44
C ARG A 104 12.69 -5.41 -0.83
N ASP A 105 12.05 -6.51 -0.45
CA ASP A 105 10.65 -6.79 -0.74
C ASP A 105 9.77 -5.77 -0.01
N GLN A 106 10.03 -5.50 1.28
CA GLN A 106 9.36 -4.42 2.02
C GLN A 106 9.52 -3.04 1.36
N TRP A 107 10.74 -2.71 0.92
CA TRP A 107 10.96 -1.42 0.26
C TRP A 107 10.14 -1.31 -1.03
N ARG A 108 10.13 -2.37 -1.85
CA ARG A 108 9.35 -2.38 -3.09
C ARG A 108 7.86 -2.26 -2.81
N ASP A 109 7.35 -3.06 -1.88
CA ASP A 109 5.94 -3.09 -1.50
C ASP A 109 5.49 -1.73 -0.94
N ARG A 110 6.34 -1.08 -0.14
CA ARG A 110 6.07 0.28 0.34
C ARG A 110 6.01 1.28 -0.81
N ILE A 111 6.94 1.22 -1.76
CA ILE A 111 6.94 2.15 -2.91
C ILE A 111 5.70 1.95 -3.78
N GLU A 112 5.28 0.71 -4.01
CA GLU A 112 4.07 0.38 -4.77
C GLU A 112 2.83 0.99 -4.10
N LEU A 113 2.64 0.76 -2.80
CA LEU A 113 1.51 1.32 -2.05
C LEU A 113 1.57 2.85 -1.90
N GLU A 114 2.76 3.44 -1.77
CA GLU A 114 2.93 4.91 -1.79
C GLU A 114 2.58 5.52 -3.15
N MET A 115 2.79 4.79 -4.25
CA MET A 115 2.36 5.22 -5.58
C MET A 115 0.84 5.14 -5.71
N GLU A 116 0.22 4.02 -5.30
CA GLU A 116 -1.24 3.87 -5.28
C GLU A 116 -1.90 4.95 -4.44
N LEU A 117 -1.35 5.26 -3.25
CA LEU A 117 -1.86 6.33 -2.38
C LEU A 117 -1.87 7.68 -3.12
N ARG A 118 -0.77 8.05 -3.80
CA ARG A 118 -0.71 9.31 -4.56
C ARG A 118 -1.70 9.36 -5.71
N GLU A 119 -1.94 8.23 -6.38
CA GLU A 119 -2.91 8.15 -7.48
C GLU A 119 -4.35 8.36 -6.97
N VAL A 120 -4.68 7.79 -5.81
CA VAL A 120 -5.98 8.00 -5.16
C VAL A 120 -6.12 9.42 -4.62
N GLU A 121 -5.08 9.96 -3.98
CA GLU A 121 -5.07 11.37 -3.51
C GLU A 121 -5.27 12.35 -4.67
N GLN A 122 -4.60 12.12 -5.80
CA GLN A 122 -4.75 12.96 -6.98
C GLN A 122 -6.18 12.85 -7.55
N SER A 123 -6.73 11.64 -7.64
CA SER A 123 -8.12 11.45 -8.08
C SER A 123 -9.12 12.18 -7.18
N LEU A 124 -8.90 12.16 -5.85
CA LEU A 124 -9.72 12.91 -4.91
C LEU A 124 -9.60 14.43 -5.08
N GLU A 125 -8.40 14.93 -5.38
CA GLU A 125 -8.20 16.35 -5.67
C GLU A 125 -8.94 16.76 -6.95
N GLU A 126 -8.89 15.93 -7.99
CA GLU A 126 -9.62 16.15 -9.25
C GLU A 126 -11.14 16.21 -9.03
N VAL A 127 -11.71 15.26 -8.28
CA VAL A 127 -13.15 15.26 -7.95
C VAL A 127 -13.56 16.51 -7.15
N ARG A 128 -12.73 16.93 -6.18
CA ARG A 128 -12.99 18.13 -5.36
C ARG A 128 -12.88 19.43 -6.15
N ASP A 129 -11.93 19.51 -7.07
CA ASP A 129 -11.78 20.67 -7.95
C ASP A 129 -12.99 20.79 -8.88
N GLU A 130 -13.51 19.66 -9.38
CA GLU A 130 -14.73 19.63 -10.18
C GLU A 130 -15.97 20.06 -9.36
N GLU A 131 -16.13 19.60 -8.12
CA GLU A 131 -17.19 20.05 -7.21
C GLU A 131 -17.15 21.58 -7.01
N SER A 132 -15.96 22.14 -6.76
CA SER A 132 -15.78 23.60 -6.61
C SER A 132 -16.15 24.39 -7.87
N LEU A 133 -15.92 23.82 -9.05
CA LEU A 133 -16.33 24.43 -10.31
C LEU A 133 -17.86 24.44 -10.48
N TRP A 134 -18.54 23.38 -10.07
CA TRP A 134 -20.01 23.32 -10.07
C TRP A 134 -20.63 24.33 -9.11
N GLU A 135 -20.11 24.45 -7.89
CA GLU A 135 -20.57 25.46 -6.91
C GLU A 135 -20.44 26.90 -7.44
N LEU A 136 -19.38 27.19 -8.19
CA LEU A 136 -19.17 28.51 -8.81
C LEU A 136 -20.17 28.79 -9.94
N ILE A 137 -20.51 27.77 -10.73
CA ILE A 137 -21.49 27.89 -11.83
C ILE A 137 -22.90 28.11 -11.26
N ASP A 138 -23.28 27.41 -10.19
CA ASP A 138 -24.59 27.56 -9.53
C ASP A 138 -24.77 28.91 -8.83
N SER A 139 -23.67 29.61 -8.52
CA SER A 139 -23.68 30.92 -7.84
C SER A 139 -23.88 32.14 -8.76
N LEU A 140 -23.91 31.94 -10.09
CA LEU A 140 -24.01 32.98 -11.13
C LEU A 140 -25.44 33.18 -11.66
#